data_AF-A0AAX0IBY0-F1
#
_entry.id   AF-A0AAX0IBY0-F1
#
_cell.length_a   1.000
_cell.length_b   1.000
_cell.length_c   1.000
_cell.angle_alpha   90.00
_cell.angle_beta   90.00
_cell.angle_gamma   90.00
#
_symmetry.space_group_name_H-M   'P 1'
#
loop_
_entity.id
_entity.type
_entity.pdbx_description
1 polymer ?
#
loop_
_entity_poly.entity_id
_entity_poly.type
_entity_poly.pdbx_seq_one_letter_code
_entity_poly.pdbx_strand_id
1 'polypeptide(L)'
;MKRQLHLLVIDPQNDFCDLPAEWLPAGTAPALAVPGAHADMLRVAQLIREGGNGLTQISVTLDAHHRYDIAHPAFWRSGDGGAVPPFTQITAQQVRDRLFLPAASDALPRALAYLDALQQAGRYQLMVWPVHCEIGSWGQNIHAAVRAAYNAWEVDHLQVVAKLSKGSNPWTEHYSAVMAEVPDAQDAATQLNLDFLATLLPAQQIYVTGEAGSHCVKASTEHIADYLEAQQGKTALSRLVLLTDCMSPVTGFEAQQRDFLAAMHERGVRLATSADVLPELLANASN
;
A
#
# COMPACT_ATOMS: atom_id res chain seq x y z
N MET A 1 -22.54 21.88 -9.45
CA MET A 1 -21.39 21.22 -10.12
C MET A 1 -20.67 20.42 -9.05
N LYS A 2 -20.78 19.09 -9.14
CA LYS A 2 -20.14 18.15 -8.24
C LYS A 2 -18.61 18.35 -8.19
N ARG A 3 -18.05 18.44 -6.99
CA ARG A 3 -16.61 18.52 -6.75
C ARG A 3 -15.95 17.20 -7.13
N GLN A 4 -14.71 17.27 -7.60
CA GLN A 4 -13.92 16.07 -7.90
C GLN A 4 -13.35 15.49 -6.61
N LEU A 5 -13.96 14.43 -6.09
CA LEU A 5 -13.60 13.79 -4.83
C LEU A 5 -13.16 12.35 -5.11
N HIS A 6 -11.91 12.03 -4.78
CA HIS A 6 -11.28 10.74 -5.11
C HIS A 6 -11.02 9.95 -3.83
N LEU A 7 -11.51 8.72 -3.75
CA LEU A 7 -11.12 7.75 -2.72
C LEU A 7 -9.99 6.84 -3.24
N LEU A 8 -8.83 6.87 -2.59
CA LEU A 8 -7.71 5.96 -2.81
C LEU A 8 -7.67 4.92 -1.68
N VAL A 9 -7.85 3.66 -2.03
CA VAL A 9 -7.81 2.53 -1.09
C VAL A 9 -6.55 1.72 -1.37
N ILE A 10 -5.57 1.82 -0.48
CA ILE A 10 -4.29 1.15 -0.62
C ILE A 10 -4.40 -0.30 -0.14
N ASP A 11 -4.09 -1.24 -1.00
CA ASP A 11 -3.92 -2.67 -0.70
C ASP A 11 -4.97 -3.27 0.25
N PRO A 12 -6.29 -3.14 -0.02
CA PRO A 12 -7.35 -3.67 0.83
C PRO A 12 -7.49 -5.19 0.67
N GLN A 13 -6.40 -5.95 0.80
CA GLN A 13 -6.29 -7.35 0.43
C GLN A 13 -6.43 -8.29 1.63
N ASN A 14 -6.92 -9.50 1.37
CA ASN A 14 -7.20 -10.50 2.41
C ASN A 14 -5.98 -10.82 3.27
N ASP A 15 -4.78 -10.92 2.67
CA ASP A 15 -3.56 -11.25 3.41
C ASP A 15 -3.17 -10.23 4.47
N PHE A 16 -3.61 -8.97 4.32
CA PHE A 16 -3.36 -7.91 5.30
C PHE A 16 -4.46 -7.78 6.34
N CYS A 17 -5.63 -8.39 6.13
CA CYS A 17 -6.77 -8.22 7.03
C CYS A 17 -6.77 -9.30 8.12
N ASP A 18 -6.90 -8.91 9.39
CA ASP A 18 -7.11 -9.82 10.53
C ASP A 18 -8.53 -10.42 10.56
N LEU A 19 -8.89 -11.12 9.48
CA LEU A 19 -10.22 -11.67 9.22
C LEU A 19 -10.65 -12.67 10.30
N PRO A 20 -11.86 -12.52 10.88
CA PRO A 20 -12.41 -13.51 11.80
C PRO A 20 -12.86 -14.77 11.05
N ALA A 21 -13.05 -15.87 11.78
CA ALA A 21 -13.25 -17.20 11.21
C ALA A 21 -14.42 -17.29 10.22
N GLU A 22 -15.49 -16.53 10.44
CA GLU A 22 -16.67 -16.49 9.58
C GLU A 22 -16.46 -15.75 8.24
N TRP A 23 -15.34 -15.03 8.09
CA TRP A 23 -14.92 -14.41 6.83
C TRP A 23 -13.90 -15.24 6.05
N LEU A 24 -13.39 -16.33 6.63
CA LEU A 24 -12.35 -17.16 6.04
C LEU A 24 -12.94 -18.35 5.28
N PRO A 25 -12.58 -18.53 3.99
CA PRO A 25 -12.74 -19.83 3.34
C PRO A 25 -12.02 -20.94 4.12
N ALA A 26 -12.59 -22.14 4.12
CA ALA A 26 -11.99 -23.29 4.80
C ALA A 26 -10.54 -23.54 4.34
N GLY A 27 -9.62 -23.64 5.31
CA GLY A 27 -8.20 -23.90 5.05
C GLY A 27 -7.41 -22.67 4.56
N THR A 28 -7.96 -21.47 4.64
CA THR A 28 -7.26 -20.22 4.33
C THR A 28 -7.01 -19.41 5.60
N ALA A 29 -5.94 -18.62 5.59
CA ALA A 29 -5.62 -17.66 6.62
C ALA A 29 -4.83 -16.50 5.98
N PRO A 30 -4.97 -15.26 6.47
CA PRO A 30 -4.15 -14.15 6.02
C PRO A 30 -2.67 -14.41 6.33
N ALA A 31 -1.79 -14.22 5.34
CA ALA A 31 -0.37 -14.46 5.50
C ALA A 31 0.37 -13.38 6.31
N LEU A 32 -0.13 -12.13 6.28
CA LEU A 32 0.50 -10.96 6.91
C LEU A 32 -0.56 -10.06 7.56
N ALA A 33 -1.42 -10.65 8.41
CA ALA A 33 -2.51 -9.93 9.06
C ALA A 33 -2.01 -8.72 9.86
N VAL A 34 -2.61 -7.56 9.60
CA VAL A 34 -2.44 -6.33 10.35
C VAL A 34 -3.58 -6.24 11.38
N PRO A 35 -3.28 -6.15 12.69
CA PRO A 35 -4.33 -6.01 13.70
C PRO A 35 -5.16 -4.74 13.47
N GLY A 36 -6.49 -4.89 13.39
CA GLY A 36 -7.44 -3.80 13.14
C GLY A 36 -7.84 -3.63 11.67
N ALA A 37 -7.09 -4.21 10.72
CA ALA A 37 -7.31 -3.99 9.29
C ALA A 37 -8.68 -4.47 8.80
N HIS A 38 -9.24 -5.56 9.36
CA HIS A 38 -10.60 -5.97 9.02
C HIS A 38 -11.62 -4.89 9.38
N ALA A 39 -11.50 -4.28 10.57
CA ALA A 39 -12.37 -3.20 11.01
C ALA A 39 -12.19 -1.93 10.17
N ASP A 40 -10.96 -1.62 9.77
CA ASP A 40 -10.65 -0.54 8.83
C ASP A 40 -11.35 -0.76 7.49
N MET A 41 -11.26 -1.97 6.93
CA MET A 41 -11.90 -2.29 5.65
C MET A 41 -13.44 -2.28 5.74
N LEU A 42 -14.02 -2.59 6.89
CA LEU A 42 -15.46 -2.42 7.13
C LEU A 42 -15.87 -0.95 7.12
N ARG A 43 -15.06 -0.06 7.70
CA ARG A 43 -15.28 1.40 7.68
C ARG A 43 -15.13 2.00 6.29
N VAL A 44 -14.11 1.59 5.53
CA VAL A 44 -13.96 1.96 4.11
C VAL A 44 -15.19 1.53 3.32
N ALA A 45 -15.62 0.28 3.48
CA ALA A 45 -16.80 -0.23 2.79
C ALA A 45 -18.08 0.53 3.17
N GLN A 46 -18.23 0.92 4.45
CA GLN A 46 -19.35 1.76 4.90
C GLN A 46 -19.30 3.16 4.29
N LEU A 47 -18.13 3.80 4.26
CA LEU A 47 -17.95 5.11 3.65
C LEU A 47 -18.32 5.10 2.16
N ILE A 48 -17.95 4.06 1.42
CA ILE A 48 -18.35 3.88 0.02
C ILE A 48 -19.86 3.71 -0.10
N ARG A 49 -20.50 2.89 0.74
CA ARG A 49 -21.96 2.66 0.68
C ARG A 49 -22.76 3.93 1.00
N GLU A 50 -22.35 4.71 1.98
CA GLU A 50 -23.10 5.87 2.46
C GLU A 50 -22.75 7.14 1.69
N GLY A 51 -21.47 7.34 1.39
CA GLY A 51 -20.94 8.55 0.74
C GLY A 51 -20.55 8.39 -0.72
N GLY A 52 -20.68 7.19 -1.31
CA GLY A 52 -20.21 6.89 -2.67
C GLY A 52 -20.77 7.82 -3.75
N ASN A 53 -22.03 8.25 -3.61
CA ASN A 53 -22.67 9.21 -4.52
C ASN A 53 -22.01 10.60 -4.50
N GLY A 54 -21.19 10.90 -3.49
CA GLY A 54 -20.38 12.10 -3.42
C GLY A 54 -19.03 11.97 -4.11
N LEU A 55 -18.53 10.74 -4.29
CA LEU A 55 -17.25 10.48 -4.96
C LEU A 55 -17.39 10.61 -6.47
N THR A 56 -16.32 10.99 -7.14
CA THR A 56 -16.21 11.00 -8.59
C THR A 56 -15.24 9.95 -9.12
N GLN A 57 -14.36 9.43 -8.26
CA GLN A 57 -13.43 8.36 -8.62
C GLN A 57 -13.05 7.53 -7.39
N ILE A 58 -12.84 6.23 -7.62
CA ILE A 58 -12.25 5.31 -6.66
C ILE A 58 -11.08 4.63 -7.34
N SER A 59 -9.93 4.55 -6.66
CA SER A 59 -8.77 3.75 -7.07
C SER A 59 -8.39 2.79 -5.96
N VAL A 60 -8.06 1.56 -6.33
CA VAL A 60 -7.58 0.51 -5.44
C VAL A 60 -6.19 0.11 -5.88
N THR A 61 -5.24 0.00 -4.95
CA THR A 61 -3.92 -0.58 -5.24
C THR A 61 -3.90 -2.03 -4.76
N LEU A 62 -3.09 -2.86 -5.41
CA LEU A 62 -2.96 -4.27 -5.12
C LEU A 62 -1.48 -4.64 -5.09
N ASP A 63 -1.04 -5.10 -3.94
CA ASP A 63 0.21 -5.81 -3.82
C ASP A 63 0.10 -7.14 -4.56
N ALA A 64 1.16 -7.49 -5.28
CA ALA A 64 1.15 -8.61 -6.19
C ALA A 64 2.55 -9.18 -6.34
N HIS A 65 2.88 -10.16 -5.51
CA HIS A 65 4.22 -10.73 -5.47
C HIS A 65 4.29 -12.10 -6.13
N HIS A 66 5.44 -12.39 -6.72
CA HIS A 66 5.83 -13.76 -6.99
C HIS A 66 6.28 -14.44 -5.69
N ARG A 67 6.12 -15.77 -5.63
CA ARG A 67 6.63 -16.54 -4.48
C ARG A 67 8.15 -16.43 -4.32
N TYR A 68 8.87 -16.29 -5.44
CA TYR A 68 10.28 -15.95 -5.47
C TYR A 68 10.42 -14.45 -5.65
N ASP A 69 10.68 -13.75 -4.55
CA ASP A 69 10.73 -12.29 -4.44
C ASP A 69 11.80 -11.92 -3.40
N ILE A 70 12.53 -10.82 -3.62
CA ILE A 70 13.61 -10.37 -2.74
C ILE A 70 13.16 -10.11 -1.30
N ALA A 71 11.90 -9.81 -1.07
CA ALA A 71 11.30 -9.65 0.25
C ALA A 71 10.73 -10.95 0.83
N HIS A 72 10.89 -12.11 0.16
CA HIS A 72 10.34 -13.39 0.60
C HIS A 72 11.42 -14.41 1.04
N PRO A 73 11.05 -15.39 1.89
CA PRO A 73 12.00 -16.35 2.46
C PRO A 73 12.74 -17.18 1.40
N ALA A 74 12.06 -17.50 0.29
CA ALA A 74 12.61 -18.35 -0.76
C ALA A 74 13.86 -17.75 -1.44
N PHE A 75 13.96 -16.42 -1.46
CA PHE A 75 15.08 -15.70 -2.06
C PHE A 75 16.36 -15.80 -1.24
N TRP A 76 16.27 -16.08 0.06
CA TRP A 76 17.41 -16.05 0.97
C TRP A 76 17.77 -17.41 1.58
N ARG A 77 19.03 -17.55 1.97
CA ARG A 77 19.56 -18.57 2.85
C ARG A 77 20.41 -17.90 3.92
N SER A 78 20.43 -18.45 5.13
CA SER A 78 21.44 -18.07 6.13
C SER A 78 22.83 -18.54 5.68
N GLY A 79 23.88 -18.01 6.30
CA GLY A 79 25.27 -18.31 5.95
C GLY A 79 25.67 -19.79 6.09
N ASP A 80 24.94 -20.54 6.91
CA ASP A 80 25.06 -21.99 7.09
C ASP A 80 24.19 -22.82 6.10
N GLY A 81 23.46 -22.16 5.20
CA GLY A 81 22.57 -22.78 4.21
C GLY A 81 21.14 -23.01 4.70
N GLY A 82 20.80 -22.60 5.93
CA GLY A 82 19.46 -22.69 6.51
C GLY A 82 18.42 -21.76 5.88
N ALA A 83 17.18 -21.93 6.32
CA ALA A 83 16.05 -21.07 5.92
C ALA A 83 16.08 -19.75 6.69
N VAL A 84 15.71 -18.65 6.02
CA VAL A 84 15.52 -17.34 6.65
C VAL A 84 14.05 -17.17 7.05
N PRO A 85 13.72 -17.00 8.34
CA PRO A 85 12.34 -16.83 8.75
C PRO A 85 11.80 -15.45 8.37
N PRO A 86 10.46 -15.32 8.21
CA PRO A 86 9.82 -14.02 8.14
C PRO A 86 10.18 -13.09 9.31
N PHE A 87 10.00 -11.79 9.10
CA PHE A 87 10.38 -10.70 9.99
C PHE A 87 11.90 -10.62 10.26
N THR A 88 12.72 -11.09 9.32
CA THR A 88 14.18 -10.94 9.38
C THR A 88 14.62 -9.71 8.58
N GLN A 89 15.32 -8.79 9.24
CA GLN A 89 15.98 -7.68 8.55
C GLN A 89 17.34 -8.12 7.99
N ILE A 90 17.61 -7.74 6.74
CA ILE A 90 18.87 -8.06 6.05
C ILE A 90 19.53 -6.78 5.56
N THR A 91 20.79 -6.59 5.93
CA THR A 91 21.61 -5.47 5.49
C THR A 91 22.60 -5.87 4.40
N ALA A 92 23.04 -4.89 3.60
CA ALA A 92 24.09 -5.11 2.62
C ALA A 92 25.40 -5.61 3.27
N GLN A 93 25.70 -5.16 4.50
CA GLN A 93 26.86 -5.61 5.25
C GLN A 93 26.74 -7.08 5.66
N GLN A 94 25.59 -7.52 6.17
CA GLN A 94 25.38 -8.93 6.53
C GLN A 94 25.49 -9.87 5.32
N VAL A 95 25.13 -9.41 4.12
CA VAL A 95 25.33 -10.18 2.88
C VAL A 95 26.81 -10.25 2.49
N ARG A 96 27.57 -9.15 2.64
CA ARG A 96 29.04 -9.14 2.44
C ARG A 96 29.76 -10.06 3.43
N ASP A 97 29.29 -10.09 4.68
CA ASP A 97 29.79 -10.95 5.74
C ASP A 97 29.29 -12.40 5.62
N ARG A 98 28.51 -12.69 4.58
CA ARG A 98 27.95 -14.01 4.26
C ARG A 98 27.05 -14.58 5.37
N LEU A 99 26.47 -13.73 6.20
CA LEU A 99 25.45 -14.12 7.18
C LEU A 99 24.12 -14.45 6.52
N PHE A 100 23.83 -13.79 5.40
CA PHE A 100 22.74 -14.11 4.48
C PHE A 100 23.24 -14.12 3.05
N LEU A 101 22.73 -15.03 2.23
CA LEU A 101 23.07 -15.16 0.82
C LEU A 101 21.80 -15.39 0.01
N PRO A 102 21.70 -14.88 -1.22
CA PRO A 102 20.63 -15.30 -2.11
C PRO A 102 20.67 -16.82 -2.37
N ALA A 103 19.51 -17.44 -2.46
CA ALA A 103 19.39 -18.88 -2.69
C ALA A 103 19.96 -19.29 -4.06
N ALA A 104 19.81 -18.43 -5.06
CA ALA A 104 20.49 -18.53 -6.35
C ALA A 104 21.82 -17.78 -6.28
N SER A 105 22.95 -18.48 -6.39
CA SER A 105 24.27 -17.88 -6.16
C SER A 105 24.64 -16.75 -7.14
N ASP A 106 24.13 -16.83 -8.37
CA ASP A 106 24.29 -15.82 -9.42
C ASP A 106 23.49 -14.54 -9.16
N ALA A 107 22.52 -14.56 -8.23
CA ALA A 107 21.77 -13.39 -7.81
C ALA A 107 22.56 -12.44 -6.90
N LEU A 108 23.68 -12.89 -6.32
CA LEU A 108 24.45 -12.12 -5.32
C LEU A 108 24.83 -10.70 -5.77
N PRO A 109 25.39 -10.46 -6.98
CA PRO A 109 25.75 -9.11 -7.40
C PRO A 109 24.53 -8.18 -7.48
N ARG A 110 23.40 -8.67 -7.99
CA ARG A 110 22.16 -7.88 -8.12
C ARG A 110 21.53 -7.58 -6.77
N ALA A 111 21.44 -8.59 -5.89
CA ALA A 111 20.91 -8.41 -4.54
C ALA A 111 21.73 -7.41 -3.72
N LEU A 112 23.08 -7.46 -3.81
CA LEU A 112 23.95 -6.49 -3.16
C LEU A 112 23.76 -5.08 -3.71
N ALA A 113 23.68 -4.92 -5.04
CA ALA A 113 23.45 -3.61 -5.66
C ALA A 113 22.11 -2.99 -5.20
N TYR A 114 21.05 -3.81 -5.13
CA TYR A 114 19.77 -3.40 -4.57
C TYR A 114 19.89 -2.96 -3.10
N LEU A 115 20.51 -3.78 -2.24
CA LEU A 115 20.65 -3.48 -0.81
C LEU A 115 21.48 -2.21 -0.55
N ASP A 116 22.51 -1.97 -1.35
CA ASP A 116 23.30 -0.74 -1.28
C ASP A 116 22.48 0.49 -1.66
N ALA A 117 21.71 0.41 -2.75
CA ALA A 117 20.82 1.49 -3.19
C ALA A 117 19.72 1.77 -2.15
N LEU A 118 19.12 0.72 -1.59
CA LEU A 118 18.11 0.82 -0.54
C LEU A 118 18.69 1.51 0.71
N GLN A 119 19.88 1.09 1.16
CA GLN A 119 20.57 1.70 2.29
C GLN A 119 20.95 3.16 2.02
N GLN A 120 21.37 3.49 0.80
CA GLN A 120 21.69 4.87 0.40
C GLN A 120 20.45 5.77 0.40
N ALA A 121 19.30 5.26 -0.03
CA ALA A 121 18.03 5.99 0.01
C ALA A 121 17.56 6.26 1.45
N GLY A 122 17.92 5.38 2.40
CA GLY A 122 17.72 5.60 3.83
C GLY A 122 16.27 5.56 4.30
N ARG A 123 15.33 5.13 3.45
CA ARG A 123 13.90 5.07 3.78
C ARG A 123 13.51 3.79 4.52
N TYR A 124 14.08 2.67 4.11
CA TYR A 124 13.82 1.36 4.67
C TYR A 124 15.10 0.51 4.69
N GLN A 125 15.03 -0.55 5.48
CA GLN A 125 15.93 -1.68 5.40
C GLN A 125 15.15 -2.87 4.84
N LEU A 126 15.80 -3.78 4.11
CA LEU A 126 15.11 -4.96 3.61
C LEU A 126 14.55 -5.77 4.78
N MET A 127 13.26 -6.07 4.69
CA MET A 127 12.56 -6.99 5.58
C MET A 127 12.18 -8.22 4.76
N VAL A 128 12.46 -9.41 5.30
CA VAL A 128 11.90 -10.65 4.78
C VAL A 128 10.51 -10.82 5.38
N TRP A 129 9.46 -10.70 4.58
CA TRP A 129 8.07 -10.91 4.99
C TRP A 129 7.63 -12.37 4.82
N PRO A 130 6.51 -12.81 5.44
CA PRO A 130 5.82 -14.02 5.01
C PRO A 130 5.48 -13.93 3.52
N VAL A 131 5.34 -15.06 2.82
CA VAL A 131 4.82 -15.02 1.45
C VAL A 131 3.37 -14.55 1.51
N HIS A 132 3.11 -13.35 1.00
CA HIS A 132 1.81 -12.69 1.03
C HIS A 132 1.48 -12.11 -0.34
N CYS A 133 0.20 -11.85 -0.56
CA CYS A 133 -0.34 -11.30 -1.80
C CYS A 133 0.19 -12.02 -3.05
N GLU A 134 0.39 -13.34 -2.93
CA GLU A 134 0.96 -14.17 -4.00
C GLU A 134 0.03 -14.10 -5.22
N ILE A 135 0.57 -13.80 -6.39
CA ILE A 135 -0.21 -13.64 -7.61
C ILE A 135 -1.05 -14.89 -7.90
N GLY A 136 -2.37 -14.71 -7.97
CA GLY A 136 -3.35 -15.79 -8.20
C GLY A 136 -3.81 -16.52 -6.94
N SER A 137 -3.34 -16.13 -5.76
CA SER A 137 -3.76 -16.71 -4.48
C SER A 137 -5.07 -16.09 -3.96
N TRP A 138 -5.68 -16.73 -2.95
CA TRP A 138 -6.82 -16.14 -2.25
C TRP A 138 -6.43 -14.86 -1.49
N GLY A 139 -5.24 -14.86 -0.88
CA GLY A 139 -4.72 -13.77 -0.07
C GLY A 139 -4.53 -12.47 -0.84
N GLN A 140 -4.24 -12.56 -2.14
CA GLN A 140 -4.16 -11.41 -3.05
C GLN A 140 -5.51 -10.72 -3.30
N ASN A 141 -6.65 -11.39 -3.08
CA ASN A 141 -7.94 -10.79 -3.41
C ASN A 141 -8.31 -9.64 -2.47
N ILE A 142 -9.10 -8.69 -2.99
CA ILE A 142 -9.65 -7.58 -2.20
C ILE A 142 -10.64 -8.10 -1.16
N HIS A 143 -10.56 -7.52 0.04
CA HIS A 143 -11.48 -7.68 1.15
C HIS A 143 -12.94 -7.63 0.69
N ALA A 144 -13.72 -8.66 1.04
CA ALA A 144 -15.02 -8.89 0.44
C ALA A 144 -16.01 -7.72 0.63
N ALA A 145 -15.97 -7.02 1.76
CA ALA A 145 -16.85 -5.87 2.02
C ALA A 145 -16.53 -4.66 1.14
N VAL A 146 -15.23 -4.36 0.96
CA VAL A 146 -14.76 -3.25 0.13
C VAL A 146 -15.11 -3.55 -1.32
N ARG A 147 -14.87 -4.80 -1.77
CA ARG A 147 -15.26 -5.28 -3.09
C ARG A 147 -16.74 -5.14 -3.36
N ALA A 148 -17.58 -5.59 -2.44
CA ALA A 148 -19.03 -5.46 -2.58
C ALA A 148 -19.47 -3.99 -2.66
N ALA A 149 -18.89 -3.12 -1.83
CA ALA A 149 -19.23 -1.71 -1.79
C ALA A 149 -18.86 -0.98 -3.09
N TYR A 150 -17.63 -1.15 -3.59
CA TYR A 150 -17.26 -0.49 -4.83
C TYR A 150 -17.94 -1.13 -6.05
N ASN A 151 -18.26 -2.42 -6.05
CA ASN A 151 -19.03 -3.03 -7.15
C ASN A 151 -20.42 -2.39 -7.30
N ALA A 152 -21.10 -2.11 -6.17
CA ALA A 152 -22.36 -1.38 -6.20
C ALA A 152 -22.16 0.04 -6.75
N TRP A 153 -21.11 0.72 -6.28
CA TRP A 153 -20.75 2.05 -6.77
C TRP A 153 -20.49 2.06 -8.30
N GLU A 154 -19.77 1.08 -8.84
CA GLU A 154 -19.50 0.92 -10.28
C GLU A 154 -20.79 0.81 -11.09
N VAL A 155 -21.75 0.01 -10.61
CA VAL A 155 -23.05 -0.17 -11.27
C VAL A 155 -23.88 1.12 -11.20
N ASP A 156 -23.94 1.76 -10.03
CA ASP A 156 -24.75 2.97 -9.83
C ASP A 156 -24.21 4.17 -10.62
N HIS A 157 -22.89 4.26 -10.80
CA HIS A 157 -22.23 5.37 -11.49
C HIS A 157 -21.89 5.08 -12.95
N LEU A 158 -22.06 3.83 -13.41
CA LEU A 158 -21.63 3.35 -14.72
C LEU A 158 -20.15 3.66 -14.99
N GLN A 159 -19.33 3.47 -13.96
CA GLN A 159 -17.89 3.72 -13.95
C GLN A 159 -17.14 2.50 -13.44
N VAL A 160 -15.84 2.42 -13.71
CA VAL A 160 -14.98 1.33 -13.25
C VAL A 160 -13.99 1.90 -12.23
N VAL A 161 -13.92 1.29 -11.04
CA VAL A 161 -12.87 1.56 -10.06
C VAL A 161 -11.54 1.13 -10.66
N ALA A 162 -10.54 2.00 -10.64
CA ALA A 162 -9.22 1.63 -11.12
C ALA A 162 -8.57 0.63 -10.18
N LYS A 163 -7.93 -0.43 -10.71
CA LYS A 163 -7.13 -1.38 -9.93
C LYS A 163 -5.68 -1.29 -10.41
N LEU A 164 -4.76 -0.95 -9.52
CA LEU A 164 -3.36 -0.73 -9.83
C LEU A 164 -2.50 -1.77 -9.12
N SER A 165 -1.85 -2.64 -9.90
CA SER A 165 -0.94 -3.66 -9.35
C SER A 165 0.44 -3.06 -9.08
N LYS A 166 1.07 -3.46 -7.98
CA LYS A 166 2.48 -3.18 -7.64
C LYS A 166 3.16 -4.43 -7.06
N GLY A 167 4.48 -4.42 -6.95
CA GLY A 167 5.25 -5.53 -6.32
C GLY A 167 5.61 -6.72 -7.21
N SER A 168 5.24 -6.75 -8.49
CA SER A 168 5.48 -7.94 -9.34
C SER A 168 6.94 -8.13 -9.77
N ASN A 169 7.82 -7.15 -9.57
CA ASN A 169 9.24 -7.31 -9.87
C ASN A 169 9.93 -7.98 -8.68
N PRO A 170 10.48 -9.20 -8.84
CA PRO A 170 11.00 -9.98 -7.71
C PRO A 170 12.35 -9.48 -7.16
N TRP A 171 12.88 -8.36 -7.67
CA TRP A 171 14.20 -7.83 -7.33
C TRP A 171 14.15 -6.52 -6.56
N THR A 172 12.96 -6.00 -6.27
CA THR A 172 12.79 -4.75 -5.55
C THR A 172 11.49 -4.71 -4.76
N GLU A 173 11.57 -4.25 -3.52
CA GLU A 173 10.40 -3.96 -2.71
C GLU A 173 9.60 -2.78 -3.28
N HIS A 174 8.27 -2.84 -3.16
CA HIS A 174 7.36 -1.91 -3.81
C HIS A 174 6.18 -1.51 -2.91
N TYR A 175 6.47 -0.91 -1.76
CA TYR A 175 5.43 -0.43 -0.85
C TYR A 175 4.55 0.68 -1.46
N SER A 176 5.16 1.65 -2.15
CA SER A 176 4.42 2.77 -2.71
C SER A 176 3.72 2.40 -4.03
N ALA A 177 2.47 2.79 -4.21
CA ALA A 177 1.80 2.69 -5.50
C ALA A 177 2.38 3.61 -6.60
N VAL A 178 3.35 4.46 -6.25
CA VAL A 178 3.93 5.45 -7.14
C VAL A 178 5.25 4.99 -7.76
N MET A 179 6.07 4.21 -7.05
CA MET A 179 7.34 3.67 -7.54
C MET A 179 7.91 2.64 -6.56
N ALA A 180 8.79 1.76 -7.03
CA ALA A 180 9.52 0.82 -6.18
C ALA A 180 10.54 1.56 -5.27
N GLU A 181 10.92 0.92 -4.17
CA GLU A 181 11.92 1.48 -3.23
C GLU A 181 13.28 1.67 -3.90
N VAL A 182 13.63 0.76 -4.81
CA VAL A 182 14.73 0.93 -5.76
C VAL A 182 14.21 0.60 -7.17
N PRO A 183 13.90 1.60 -8.00
CA PRO A 183 13.44 1.36 -9.37
C PRO A 183 14.46 0.60 -10.20
N ASP A 184 14.00 -0.45 -10.89
CA ASP A 184 14.80 -1.22 -11.83
C ASP A 184 14.72 -0.59 -13.22
N ALA A 185 15.87 -0.14 -13.74
CA ALA A 185 15.95 0.52 -15.05
C ALA A 185 15.48 -0.36 -16.22
N GLN A 186 15.39 -1.69 -16.04
CA GLN A 186 14.92 -2.63 -17.05
C GLN A 186 13.42 -2.94 -16.94
N ASP A 187 12.74 -2.41 -15.92
CA ASP A 187 11.32 -2.66 -15.69
C ASP A 187 10.56 -1.35 -15.43
N ALA A 188 9.80 -0.92 -16.44
CA ALA A 188 8.97 0.28 -16.38
C ALA A 188 7.93 0.24 -15.25
N ALA A 189 7.48 -0.94 -14.82
CA ALA A 189 6.50 -1.06 -13.74
C ALA A 189 7.07 -0.67 -12.37
N THR A 190 8.39 -0.60 -12.23
CA THR A 190 9.07 -0.17 -10.98
C THR A 190 9.38 1.33 -10.94
N GLN A 191 9.25 2.01 -12.09
CA GLN A 191 9.55 3.42 -12.25
C GLN A 191 8.41 4.30 -11.72
N LEU A 192 8.62 5.61 -11.72
CA LEU A 192 7.60 6.59 -11.36
C LEU A 192 6.33 6.42 -12.22
N ASN A 193 5.23 6.05 -11.58
CA ASN A 193 3.94 5.80 -12.21
C ASN A 193 3.21 7.12 -12.48
N LEU A 194 3.63 7.81 -13.54
CA LEU A 194 3.04 9.07 -13.98
C LEU A 194 1.57 8.92 -14.40
N ASP A 195 1.20 7.77 -14.96
CA ASP A 195 -0.18 7.49 -15.37
C ASP A 195 -1.11 7.44 -14.16
N PHE A 196 -0.71 6.77 -13.09
CA PHE A 196 -1.44 6.79 -11.82
C PHE A 196 -1.54 8.20 -11.24
N LEU A 197 -0.41 8.90 -11.12
CA LEU A 197 -0.37 10.25 -10.57
C LEU A 197 -1.24 11.23 -11.36
N ALA A 198 -1.30 11.11 -12.68
CA ALA A 198 -2.16 11.91 -13.53
C ALA A 198 -3.64 11.73 -13.22
N THR A 199 -4.07 10.55 -12.75
CA THR A 199 -5.46 10.34 -12.29
C THR A 199 -5.81 11.12 -11.03
N LEU A 200 -4.82 11.44 -10.19
CA LEU A 200 -5.02 12.16 -8.93
C LEU A 200 -5.05 13.69 -9.11
N LEU A 201 -4.39 14.21 -10.16
CA LEU A 201 -4.25 15.66 -10.38
C LEU A 201 -5.59 16.44 -10.47
N PRO A 202 -6.66 15.93 -11.10
CA PRO A 202 -7.94 16.62 -11.16
C PRO A 202 -8.72 16.67 -9.84
N ALA A 203 -8.39 15.81 -8.87
CA ALA A 203 -9.15 15.65 -7.64
C ALA A 203 -9.03 16.87 -6.71
N GLN A 204 -10.12 17.53 -6.35
CA GLN A 204 -10.07 18.61 -5.36
C GLN A 204 -9.74 18.09 -3.96
N GLN A 205 -10.12 16.85 -3.64
CA GLN A 205 -9.65 16.13 -2.47
C GLN A 205 -9.40 14.66 -2.80
N ILE A 206 -8.39 14.09 -2.16
CA ILE A 206 -7.99 12.68 -2.24
C ILE A 206 -8.03 12.11 -0.83
N TYR A 207 -8.99 11.24 -0.58
CA TYR A 207 -9.13 10.51 0.68
C TYR A 207 -8.29 9.24 0.60
N VAL A 208 -7.31 9.10 1.48
CA VAL A 208 -6.38 7.96 1.51
C VAL A 208 -6.74 7.06 2.68
N THR A 209 -6.92 5.77 2.36
CA THR A 209 -7.29 4.68 3.26
C THR A 209 -6.50 3.44 2.87
N GLY A 210 -6.60 2.35 3.64
CA GLY A 210 -6.00 1.06 3.25
C GLY A 210 -4.94 0.58 4.22
N GLU A 211 -4.17 -0.42 3.78
CA GLU A 211 -3.18 -1.09 4.61
C GLU A 211 -1.79 -1.14 3.97
N ALA A 212 -0.71 -1.19 4.75
CA ALA A 212 -0.65 -0.82 6.16
C ALA A 212 -0.35 0.69 6.30
N GLY A 213 -0.91 1.34 7.32
CA GLY A 213 -0.62 2.74 7.69
C GLY A 213 0.86 3.03 7.97
N SER A 214 1.63 1.99 8.32
CA SER A 214 3.08 2.03 8.58
C SER A 214 3.96 1.85 7.33
N HIS A 215 3.43 1.27 6.24
CA HIS A 215 4.19 0.85 5.06
C HIS A 215 3.56 1.38 3.76
N CYS A 216 2.69 0.61 3.10
CA CYS A 216 2.17 0.96 1.78
C CYS A 216 1.40 2.28 1.76
N VAL A 217 0.55 2.55 2.76
CA VAL A 217 -0.16 3.84 2.89
C VAL A 217 0.82 4.98 3.09
N LYS A 218 1.79 4.81 4.00
CA LYS A 218 2.85 5.78 4.28
C LYS A 218 3.64 6.11 3.02
N ALA A 219 4.24 5.10 2.38
CA ALA A 219 5.09 5.25 1.22
C ALA A 219 4.34 5.84 0.01
N SER A 220 3.10 5.41 -0.21
CA SER A 220 2.22 5.98 -1.25
C SER A 220 1.92 7.44 -0.98
N THR A 221 1.52 7.78 0.25
CA THR A 221 1.17 9.15 0.62
C THR A 221 2.36 10.09 0.51
N GLU A 222 3.54 9.67 1.00
CA GLU A 222 4.78 10.46 0.90
C GLU A 222 5.11 10.80 -0.55
N HIS A 223 5.12 9.81 -1.45
CA HIS A 223 5.40 10.05 -2.87
C HIS A 223 4.33 10.90 -3.57
N ILE A 224 3.05 10.68 -3.26
CA ILE A 224 1.96 11.50 -3.82
C ILE A 224 2.11 12.94 -3.33
N ALA A 225 2.40 13.16 -2.04
CA ALA A 225 2.60 14.49 -1.47
C ALA A 225 3.78 15.21 -2.12
N ASP A 226 4.92 14.53 -2.27
CA ASP A 226 6.11 15.09 -2.92
C ASP A 226 5.82 15.47 -4.38
N TYR A 227 5.09 14.62 -5.11
CA TYR A 227 4.68 14.91 -6.48
C TYR A 227 3.71 16.10 -6.56
N LEU A 228 2.68 16.14 -5.72
CA LEU A 228 1.71 17.24 -5.69
C LEU A 228 2.38 18.58 -5.35
N GLU A 229 3.26 18.58 -4.35
CA GLU A 229 4.02 19.77 -3.96
C GLU A 229 4.93 20.25 -5.09
N ALA A 230 5.62 19.33 -5.79
CA ALA A 230 6.46 19.68 -6.93
C ALA A 230 5.66 20.26 -8.11
N GLN A 231 4.45 19.74 -8.37
CA GLN A 231 3.63 20.17 -9.51
C GLN A 231 2.80 21.42 -9.25
N GLN A 232 2.30 21.61 -8.02
CA GLN A 232 1.27 22.60 -7.71
C GLN A 232 1.56 23.43 -6.45
N GLY A 233 2.72 23.22 -5.83
CA GLY A 233 3.16 23.93 -4.62
C GLY A 233 2.54 23.39 -3.34
N LYS A 234 3.05 23.87 -2.20
CA LYS A 234 2.71 23.38 -0.85
C LYS A 234 1.21 23.43 -0.52
N THR A 235 0.46 24.37 -1.09
CA THR A 235 -1.00 24.48 -0.85
C THR A 235 -1.77 23.26 -1.36
N ALA A 236 -1.24 22.55 -2.36
CA ALA A 236 -1.86 21.34 -2.90
C ALA A 236 -1.90 20.19 -1.88
N LEU A 237 -1.05 20.20 -0.84
CA LEU A 237 -1.03 19.15 0.18
C LEU A 237 -2.31 19.09 1.01
N SER A 238 -3.03 20.21 1.13
CA SER A 238 -4.35 20.25 1.79
C SER A 238 -5.44 19.45 1.06
N ARG A 239 -5.18 19.02 -0.18
CA ARG A 239 -6.05 18.13 -0.95
C ARG A 239 -5.98 16.68 -0.42
N LEU A 240 -4.88 16.28 0.21
CA LEU A 240 -4.73 14.95 0.79
C LEU A 240 -5.44 14.89 2.15
N VAL A 241 -6.24 13.85 2.33
CA VAL A 241 -6.94 13.57 3.59
C VAL A 241 -6.66 12.13 3.99
N LEU A 242 -5.89 11.93 5.06
CA LEU A 242 -5.64 10.61 5.62
C LEU A 242 -6.78 10.25 6.56
N LEU A 243 -7.52 9.17 6.25
CA LEU A 243 -8.56 8.67 7.13
C LEU A 243 -7.94 7.78 8.20
N THR A 244 -7.63 8.36 9.36
CA THR A 244 -6.80 7.75 10.42
C THR A 244 -7.44 6.53 11.06
N ASP A 245 -8.73 6.34 10.81
CA ASP A 245 -9.54 5.25 11.30
C ASP A 245 -9.91 4.30 10.13
N CYS A 246 -9.16 4.33 9.03
CA CYS A 246 -9.29 3.41 7.90
C CYS A 246 -7.90 2.89 7.49
N MET A 247 -7.00 2.72 8.46
CA MET A 247 -5.65 2.20 8.29
C MET A 247 -5.06 1.77 9.64
N SER A 248 -4.28 0.69 9.64
CA SER A 248 -3.60 0.18 10.82
C SER A 248 -2.10 -0.12 10.57
N PRO A 249 -1.25 -0.10 11.60
CA PRO A 249 0.17 -0.37 11.44
C PRO A 249 0.44 -1.88 11.52
N VAL A 250 1.42 -2.37 10.77
CA VAL A 250 1.98 -3.71 10.98
C VAL A 250 2.46 -3.80 12.43
N THR A 251 2.23 -4.92 13.09
CA THR A 251 2.63 -5.13 14.49
C THR A 251 4.11 -4.80 14.70
N GLY A 252 4.39 -3.94 15.69
CA GLY A 252 5.75 -3.47 15.99
C GLY A 252 6.17 -2.21 15.22
N PHE A 253 5.34 -1.69 14.31
CA PHE A 253 5.58 -0.48 13.53
C PHE A 253 4.60 0.65 13.88
N GLU A 254 4.02 0.63 15.08
CA GLU A 254 3.06 1.64 15.55
C GLU A 254 3.71 3.03 15.60
N ALA A 255 4.98 3.11 16.00
CA ALA A 255 5.73 4.37 15.99
C ALA A 255 5.87 4.95 14.58
N GLN A 256 6.14 4.10 13.59
CA GLN A 256 6.30 4.53 12.20
C GLN A 256 5.01 5.15 11.64
N GLN A 257 3.84 4.56 11.93
CA GLN A 257 2.56 5.17 11.55
C GLN A 257 2.32 6.49 12.27
N ARG A 258 2.52 6.56 13.60
CA ARG A 258 2.32 7.81 14.34
C ARG A 258 3.18 8.94 13.79
N ASP A 259 4.47 8.66 13.56
CA ASP A 259 5.43 9.66 13.09
C ASP A 259 5.12 10.07 11.65
N PHE A 260 4.68 9.13 10.80
CA PHE A 260 4.15 9.43 9.47
C PHE A 260 2.94 10.37 9.50
N LEU A 261 1.92 10.07 10.32
CA LEU A 261 0.72 10.89 10.43
C LEU A 261 1.06 12.31 10.92
N ALA A 262 1.94 12.43 11.91
CA ALA A 262 2.42 13.71 12.41
C ALA A 262 3.17 14.51 11.32
N ALA A 263 4.12 13.87 10.64
CA ALA A 263 4.90 14.52 9.57
C ALA A 263 4.02 14.97 8.40
N MET A 264 3.04 14.16 7.97
CA MET A 264 2.10 14.57 6.91
C MET A 264 1.23 15.75 7.37
N HIS A 265 0.76 15.72 8.62
CA HIS A 265 -0.03 16.82 9.17
C HIS A 265 0.76 18.14 9.21
N GLU A 266 2.02 18.10 9.65
CA GLU A 266 2.92 19.26 9.64
C GLU A 266 3.19 19.79 8.24
N ARG A 267 3.18 18.92 7.23
CA ARG A 267 3.28 19.32 5.81
C ARG A 267 2.01 19.99 5.28
N GLY A 268 0.87 19.84 5.96
CA GLY A 268 -0.42 20.44 5.58
C GLY A 268 -1.45 19.43 5.05
N VAL A 269 -1.17 18.12 5.17
CA VAL A 269 -2.16 17.06 4.92
C VAL A 269 -3.22 17.07 6.02
N ARG A 270 -4.49 16.86 5.66
CA ARG A 270 -5.58 16.77 6.63
C ARG A 270 -5.65 15.37 7.22
N LEU A 271 -5.80 15.28 8.55
CA LEU A 271 -6.17 14.05 9.23
C LEU A 271 -7.67 14.11 9.56
N ALA A 272 -8.39 13.03 9.31
CA ALA A 272 -9.83 12.94 9.59
C ALA A 272 -10.22 11.49 9.87
N THR A 273 -11.40 11.26 10.46
CA THR A 273 -12.03 9.94 10.49
C THR A 273 -13.00 9.79 9.31
N SER A 274 -13.43 8.57 9.00
CA SER A 274 -14.49 8.31 8.01
C SER A 274 -15.79 9.03 8.36
N ALA A 275 -16.10 9.17 9.65
CA ALA A 275 -17.25 9.92 10.13
C ALA A 275 -17.13 11.43 9.88
N ASP A 276 -15.93 12.01 10.01
CA ASP A 276 -15.70 13.44 9.77
C ASP A 276 -15.89 13.83 8.30
N VAL A 277 -15.57 12.92 7.36
CA VAL A 277 -15.65 13.20 5.92
C VAL A 277 -17.00 12.83 5.29
N LEU A 278 -17.79 11.96 5.93
CA LEU A 278 -19.08 11.53 5.38
C LEU A 278 -20.04 12.70 5.08
N PRO A 279 -20.23 13.73 5.95
CA PRO A 279 -21.09 14.87 5.63
C PRO A 279 -20.68 15.62 4.36
N GLU A 280 -19.37 15.72 4.10
CA GLU A 280 -18.83 16.35 2.89
C GLU A 280 -19.20 15.55 1.63
N LEU A 281 -19.09 14.22 1.70
CA LEU A 281 -19.50 13.34 0.59
C LEU A 281 -21.00 13.45 0.31
N LEU A 282 -21.84 13.42 1.35
CA LEU A 282 -23.29 13.56 1.23
C LEU A 282 -23.70 14.92 0.64
N ALA A 283 -23.05 16.00 1.07
CA ALA A 283 -23.26 17.33 0.51
C ALA A 283 -22.85 17.38 -0.98
N ASN A 284 -21.74 16.73 -1.34
CA ASN A 284 -21.29 16.70 -2.74
C ASN A 284 -22.21 15.86 -3.65
N ALA A 285 -22.87 14.84 -3.11
CA ALA A 285 -23.86 14.04 -3.85
C ALA A 285 -25.10 14.85 -4.27
N SER A 286 -25.40 15.95 -3.56
CA SER A 286 -26.58 16.79 -3.78
C SER A 286 -26.33 17.95 -4.77
N ASN A 287 -25.12 18.07 -5.34
CA ASN A 287 -24.63 19.21 -6.15
C ASN A 287 -24.41 18.90 -7.64
#